data_AF-A0A0N9VZZ5-F1
#
_entry.id   AF-A0A0N9VZZ5-F1
#
_cell.length_a   1.000
_cell.length_b   1.000
_cell.length_c   1.000
_cell.angle_alpha   90.00
_cell.angle_beta   90.00
_cell.angle_gamma   90.00
#
_symmetry.space_group_name_H-M   'P 1'
#
loop_
_entity.id
_entity.type
_entity.pdbx_description
1 polymer ?
#
loop_
_entity_poly.entity_id
_entity_poly.type
_entity_poly.pdbx_seq_one_letter_code
_entity_poly.pdbx_strand_id
1 'polypeptide(L)'
;MNQLFKLDEMLTPKIVTVLYWLGLIAIVISAISVLFGFGAYQYLGFFQRLIYAILILIFGGLMVRVYSELLIVIFKIYENLKKIADRQ
;
A
#
# COMPACT_ATOMS: atom_id res chain seq x y z
N MET A 1 0.58 24.19 -20.11
CA MET A 1 -0.13 22.96 -19.71
C MET A 1 0.77 21.77 -19.33
N ASN A 2 2.09 21.91 -19.12
CA ASN A 2 2.98 20.78 -18.73
C ASN A 2 3.73 20.99 -17.40
N GLN A 3 3.13 21.65 -16.41
CA GLN A 3 3.76 21.83 -15.09
C GLN A 3 3.14 20.95 -13.98
N LEU A 4 2.18 20.09 -14.32
CA LEU A 4 1.59 19.12 -13.38
C LEU A 4 2.51 17.91 -13.08
N PHE A 5 3.67 17.83 -13.73
CA PHE A 5 4.67 16.76 -13.56
C PHE A 5 6.04 17.25 -13.07
N LYS A 6 6.11 18.38 -12.36
CA LYS A 6 7.28 18.67 -11.53
C LYS A 6 7.17 17.91 -10.21
N LEU A 7 7.41 16.60 -10.26
CA LEU A 7 7.60 15.70 -9.10
C LEU A 7 8.96 15.95 -8.41
N ASP A 8 9.42 17.21 -8.39
CA ASP A 8 10.81 17.54 -8.10
C ASP A 8 11.00 18.26 -6.77
N GLU A 9 9.90 18.58 -6.07
CA GLU A 9 9.94 19.23 -4.76
C GLU A 9 8.80 18.71 -3.88
N MET A 10 9.16 18.00 -2.80
CA MET A 10 8.32 17.69 -1.62
C MET A 10 7.09 16.76 -1.78
N LEU A 11 6.90 16.10 -2.93
CA LEU A 11 5.73 15.24 -3.18
C LEU A 11 5.86 13.79 -2.70
N THR A 12 7.09 13.31 -2.53
CA THR A 12 7.40 11.90 -2.29
C THR A 12 6.76 11.30 -1.02
N PRO A 13 6.87 11.91 0.17
CA PRO A 13 6.26 11.34 1.37
C PRO A 13 4.72 11.40 1.34
N LYS A 14 4.11 12.46 0.78
CA LYS A 14 2.64 12.60 0.72
C LYS A 14 1.99 11.57 -0.20
N ILE A 15 2.62 11.26 -1.34
CA ILE A 15 2.13 10.24 -2.28
C ILE A 15 2.09 8.86 -1.61
N VAL A 16 3.13 8.51 -0.85
CA VAL A 16 3.16 7.22 -0.15
C VAL A 16 2.06 7.11 0.90
N THR A 17 1.75 8.20 1.61
CA THR A 17 0.61 8.21 2.55
C THR A 17 -0.72 7.95 1.85
N VAL A 18 -0.92 8.49 0.64
CA VAL A 18 -2.14 8.19 -0.16
C VAL A 18 -2.17 6.72 -0.58
N LEU A 19 -1.04 6.17 -1.04
CA LEU A 19 -0.93 4.75 -1.38
C LEU A 19 -1.17 3.83 -0.18
N TYR A 20 -0.73 4.22 1.02
CA TYR A 20 -0.99 3.49 2.25
C TYR A 20 -2.49 3.36 2.53
N TRP A 21 -3.22 4.48 2.50
CA TRP A 21 -4.67 4.47 2.70
C TRP A 21 -5.40 3.69 1.60
N LEU A 22 -5.00 3.84 0.34
CA LEU A 22 -5.55 3.05 -0.77
C LEU A 22 -5.31 1.56 -0.59
N GLY A 23 -4.09 1.15 -0.19
CA GLY A 23 -3.76 -0.24 0.08
C GLY A 23 -4.57 -0.81 1.24
N LEU A 24 -4.78 -0.04 2.29
CA LEU A 24 -5.60 -0.44 3.44
C LEU A 24 -7.06 -0.64 3.05
N ILE A 25 -7.63 0.28 2.26
CA ILE A 25 -8.99 0.14 1.70
C ILE A 25 -9.07 -1.11 0.81
N ALA A 26 -8.08 -1.36 -0.03
CA ALA A 26 -8.04 -2.54 -0.91
C ALA A 26 -8.03 -3.85 -0.10
N ILE A 27 -7.33 -3.91 1.02
CA ILE A 27 -7.33 -5.08 1.91
C ILE A 27 -8.70 -5.30 2.54
N VAL A 28 -9.36 -4.23 3.00
CA VAL A 28 -10.71 -4.33 3.58
C VAL A 28 -11.69 -4.83 2.53
N ILE A 29 -11.64 -4.30 1.31
CA ILE A 29 -12.49 -4.76 0.19
C ILE A 29 -12.19 -6.23 -0.14
N SER A 30 -10.91 -6.62 -0.15
CA SER A 30 -10.50 -8.01 -0.41
C SER A 30 -11.00 -8.97 0.66
N ALA A 31 -10.94 -8.59 1.93
CA ALA A 31 -11.46 -9.42 3.02
C ALA A 31 -12.99 -9.58 2.92
N ILE A 32 -13.70 -8.52 2.56
CA ILE A 32 -15.15 -8.56 2.34
C ILE A 32 -15.49 -9.47 1.15
N SER A 33 -14.76 -9.36 0.04
CA SER A 33 -15.02 -10.20 -1.15
C SER A 33 -14.80 -11.70 -0.87
N VAL A 34 -13.84 -12.04 -0.01
CA VAL A 34 -13.63 -13.42 0.48
C VAL A 34 -14.82 -13.92 1.30
N LEU A 35 -15.41 -13.08 2.17
CA LEU A 35 -16.60 -13.46 2.96
C LEU A 35 -17.80 -13.78 2.06
N PHE A 36 -18.01 -12.99 1.01
CA PHE A 36 -19.05 -13.23 0.02
C PHE A 36 -18.75 -14.42 -0.92
N GLY A 37 -17.56 -15.01 -0.83
CA GLY A 37 -17.18 -16.18 -1.62
C GLY A 37 -16.92 -15.88 -3.09
N PHE A 38 -16.43 -14.68 -3.42
CA PHE A 38 -16.05 -14.37 -4.80
C PHE A 38 -14.81 -15.16 -5.25
N GLY A 39 -14.78 -15.53 -6.53
CA GLY A 39 -13.62 -16.15 -7.18
C GLY A 39 -13.26 -17.54 -6.62
N ALA A 40 -12.01 -17.70 -6.19
CA ALA A 40 -11.49 -18.98 -5.69
C ALA A 40 -12.15 -19.43 -4.37
N TYR A 41 -12.82 -18.53 -3.65
CA TYR A 41 -13.41 -18.81 -2.35
C TYR A 41 -14.85 -19.36 -2.40
N GLN A 42 -15.43 -19.47 -3.60
CA GLN A 42 -16.81 -19.93 -3.80
C GLN A 42 -17.08 -21.36 -3.31
N TYR A 43 -16.04 -22.21 -3.32
CA TYR A 43 -16.15 -23.62 -2.91
C TYR A 43 -15.83 -23.84 -1.43
N LEU A 44 -15.29 -22.83 -0.73
CA LEU A 44 -14.99 -22.94 0.70
C LEU A 44 -16.25 -22.75 1.54
N GLY A 45 -16.33 -23.43 2.68
CA GLY A 45 -17.40 -23.24 3.65
C GLY A 45 -17.31 -21.87 4.34
N PHE A 46 -18.43 -21.39 4.89
CA PHE A 46 -18.51 -20.08 5.55
C PHE A 46 -17.45 -19.89 6.65
N PHE A 47 -17.25 -20.92 7.49
CA PHE A 47 -16.25 -20.87 8.57
C PHE A 47 -14.82 -20.74 8.04
N GLN A 48 -14.50 -21.40 6.93
CA GLN A 48 -13.18 -21.29 6.30
C GLN A 48 -12.99 -19.88 5.70
N ARG A 49 -14.00 -19.34 5.00
CA ARG A 49 -13.95 -17.98 4.45
C ARG A 49 -13.73 -16.92 5.52
N LEU A 50 -14.37 -17.09 6.69
CA LEU A 50 -14.17 -16.19 7.84
C LEU A 50 -12.71 -16.18 8.31
N ILE A 51 -12.11 -17.37 8.44
CA ILE A 51 -10.69 -17.50 8.82
C ILE A 51 -9.78 -16.83 7.78
N TYR A 52 -10.00 -17.08 6.49
CA TYR A 52 -9.21 -16.45 5.42
C TYR A 52 -9.36 -14.93 5.40
N ALA A 53 -10.56 -14.40 5.60
CA ALA A 53 -10.79 -12.96 5.65
C ALA A 53 -10.03 -12.32 6.82
N ILE A 54 -10.03 -12.94 8.00
CA ILE A 54 -9.26 -12.46 9.17
C ILE A 54 -7.76 -12.51 8.88
N LEU A 55 -7.27 -13.60 8.27
CA LEU A 55 -5.86 -13.72 7.88
C LEU A 55 -5.45 -12.63 6.89
N ILE A 56 -6.29 -12.34 5.88
CA ILE A 56 -6.05 -11.28 4.90
C ILE A 56 -6.01 -9.90 5.57
N LEU A 57 -6.89 -9.62 6.54
CA LEU A 57 -6.87 -8.35 7.26
C LEU A 57 -5.57 -8.18 8.07
N ILE A 58 -5.14 -9.23 8.78
CA ILE A 58 -3.94 -9.17 9.63
C ILE A 58 -2.68 -9.12 8.76
N PHE A 59 -2.48 -10.11 7.89
CA PHE A 59 -1.26 -10.20 7.07
C PHE A 59 -1.23 -9.15 5.97
N GLY A 60 -2.36 -8.88 5.32
CA GLY A 60 -2.45 -7.81 4.33
C GLY A 60 -2.16 -6.45 4.97
N GLY A 61 -2.80 -6.16 6.12
CA GLY A 61 -2.57 -4.89 6.83
C GLY A 61 -1.11 -4.71 7.25
N LEU A 62 -0.48 -5.79 7.74
CA LEU A 62 0.94 -5.79 8.09
C LEU A 62 1.82 -5.59 6.85
N MET A 63 1.53 -6.27 5.74
CA MET A 63 2.26 -6.10 4.48
C MET A 63 2.16 -4.67 3.94
N VAL A 64 0.98 -4.05 3.96
CA VAL A 64 0.83 -2.65 3.53
C VAL A 64 1.63 -1.71 4.42
N ARG A 65 1.65 -1.92 5.74
CA ARG A 65 2.52 -1.12 6.64
C ARG A 65 3.99 -1.25 6.28
N VAL A 66 4.49 -2.48 6.21
CA VAL A 66 5.92 -2.76 5.92
C VAL A 66 6.30 -2.19 4.54
N TYR A 67 5.48 -2.41 3.52
CA TYR A 67 5.75 -1.92 2.18
C TYR A 67 5.73 -0.39 2.13
N SER A 68 4.76 0.26 2.79
CA SER A 68 4.71 1.72 2.87
C SER A 68 5.90 2.33 3.60
N GLU A 69 6.37 1.72 4.70
CA GLU A 69 7.58 2.16 5.41
C GLU A 69 8.82 2.06 4.52
N LEU A 70 9.00 0.93 3.83
CA LEU A 70 10.12 0.73 2.91
C LEU A 70 10.10 1.75 1.76
N LEU A 71 8.92 2.03 1.18
CA LEU A 71 8.77 3.07 0.16
C LEU A 71 9.21 4.45 0.68
N ILE A 72 8.77 4.84 1.87
CA ILE A 72 9.17 6.11 2.50
C ILE A 72 10.69 6.17 2.67
N VAL A 73 11.31 5.09 3.15
CA VAL A 73 12.76 5.01 3.34
C VAL A 73 13.51 5.19 2.02
N ILE A 74 13.09 4.50 0.96
CA ILE A 74 13.72 4.63 -0.37
C ILE A 74 13.61 6.07 -0.89
N PHE A 75 12.43 6.67 -0.79
CA PHE A 75 12.24 8.06 -1.23
C PHE A 75 13.07 9.05 -0.40
N LYS A 76 13.21 8.79 0.90
CA LYS A 76 14.07 9.61 1.76
C LYS A 76 15.55 9.47 1.41
N ILE A 77 16.00 8.27 1.01
CA ILE A 77 17.37 8.05 0.49
C ILE A 77 17.56 8.83 -0.82
N TYR A 78 16.59 8.77 -1.74
CA TYR A 78 16.64 9.52 -2.99
C TYR A 78 16.73 11.04 -2.76
N GLU A 79 15.91 11.59 -1.87
CA GLU A 79 15.96 13.02 -1.50
C GLU A 79 17.32 13.40 -0.90
N ASN A 80 17.91 12.55 -0.05
CA ASN A 80 19.22 12.80 0.52
C ASN A 80 20.34 12.71 -0.52
N LEU A 81 20.25 11.76 -1.46
CA LEU A 81 21.22 11.62 -2.54
C LEU A 81 21.20 12.83 -3.48
N LYS A 82 20.00 13.32 -3.84
CA LYS A 82 19.82 14.53 -4.65
C LYS A 82 20.44 15.75 -3.96
N LYS A 83 20.25 15.91 -2.64
CA LYS A 83 20.87 16.99 -1.85
C LYS A 83 22.40 16.94 -1.82
N ILE A 84 23.00 15.75 -1.88
CA ILE A 84 24.46 15.59 -1.94
C ILE A 84 24.97 15.95 -3.33
N ALA A 85 24.28 15.49 -4.39
CA ALA A 85 24.62 15.79 -5.76
C ALA A 85 24.55 17.29 -6.08
N ASP A 86 23.53 18.01 -5.61
CA ASP A 86 23.39 19.46 -5.81
C ASP A 86 24.38 20.31 -4.99
N ARG A 87 25.08 19.71 -4.00
CA ARG A 87 26.12 20.39 -3.20
C ARG A 87 27.52 20.30 -3.81
N GLN A 88 27.70 19.53 -4.90
CA GLN A 88 28.93 19.48 -5.69
C GLN A 88 28.75 20.28 -6.98
#